data_AF-A0A495SQJ8-F1
#
_entry.id   AF-A0A495SQJ8-F1
#
_cell.length_a   1.000
_cell.length_b   1.000
_cell.length_c   1.000
_cell.angle_alpha   90.00
_cell.angle_beta   90.00
_cell.angle_gamma   90.00
#
_symmetry.space_group_name_H-M   'P 1'
#
loop_
_entity.id
_entity.type
_entity.pdbx_description
1 polymer ?
#
loop_
_entity_poly.entity_id
_entity_poly.type
_entity_poly.pdbx_seq_one_letter_code
_entity_poly.pdbx_strand_id
1 'polypeptide(L)'
;MRKVLLLFTCLFSISVFSQIKVLKNETLVEIGKDNSVGLYKKQDKFTINYQDLNTSNLNTFRSFSFLNVNGDVEDLYKLITDGFIDTPIGNITLELPNDIIELHYEKNYGQPTVQFIQYINKNRKYVGKSQFLNKKQVDKIFGRTNGKSALYGKPATMNNMNTVKPATASTSAPSNSKTKKSRK
;
A
#
# COMPACT_ATOMS: atom_id res chain seq x y z
N MET A 1 -2.83 -67.71 25.22
CA MET A 1 -3.83 -66.80 24.62
C MET A 1 -3.61 -65.32 24.97
N ARG A 2 -3.46 -64.91 26.25
CA ARG A 2 -3.39 -63.47 26.64
C ARG A 2 -2.18 -62.69 26.09
N LYS A 3 -1.02 -63.32 25.89
CA LYS A 3 0.21 -62.66 25.38
C LYS A 3 0.18 -62.37 23.86
N VAL A 4 -0.62 -63.12 23.10
CA VAL A 4 -0.76 -62.95 21.65
C VAL A 4 -1.69 -61.78 21.32
N LEU A 5 -2.70 -61.54 22.17
CA LEU A 5 -3.64 -60.43 22.02
C LEU A 5 -2.94 -59.06 22.13
N LEU A 6 -1.93 -58.97 22.99
CA LEU A 6 -1.17 -57.74 23.27
C LEU A 6 -0.21 -57.39 22.11
N LEU A 7 0.31 -58.40 21.42
CA LEU A 7 1.18 -58.21 20.26
C LEU A 7 0.39 -57.66 19.05
N PHE A 8 -0.86 -58.11 18.87
CA PHE A 8 -1.73 -57.62 17.80
C PHE A 8 -2.24 -56.20 18.02
N THR A 9 -2.41 -55.78 19.28
CA THR A 9 -2.82 -54.39 19.60
C THR A 9 -1.70 -53.39 19.38
N CYS A 10 -0.43 -53.80 19.53
CA CYS A 10 0.74 -52.92 19.35
C CYS A 10 1.08 -52.65 17.87
N LEU A 11 0.64 -53.51 16.95
CA LEU A 11 0.92 -53.39 15.50
C LEU A 11 -0.06 -52.45 14.77
N PHE A 12 -1.21 -52.12 15.37
CA PHE A 12 -2.22 -51.23 14.77
C PHE A 12 -2.09 -49.76 15.20
N SER A 13 -1.15 -49.42 16.08
CA SER A 13 -1.06 -48.10 16.74
C SER A 13 -0.14 -47.08 16.07
N ILE A 14 0.42 -47.35 14.88
CA ILE A 14 1.42 -46.47 14.25
C ILE A 14 0.96 -45.95 12.87
N SER A 15 -0.29 -45.53 12.76
CA SER A 15 -0.73 -44.69 11.63
C SER A 15 -0.52 -43.22 11.99
N VAL A 16 0.74 -42.82 12.20
CA VAL A 16 1.09 -41.40 12.32
C VAL A 16 0.91 -40.78 10.95
N PHE A 17 0.00 -39.82 10.83
CA PHE A 17 -0.27 -39.05 9.63
C PHE A 17 0.99 -38.29 9.18
N SER A 18 1.89 -38.96 8.46
CA SER A 18 3.04 -38.34 7.79
C SER A 18 2.62 -37.83 6.41
N GLN A 19 1.56 -37.02 6.36
CA GLN A 19 1.19 -36.34 5.13
C GLN A 19 2.00 -35.05 5.04
N ILE A 20 2.73 -34.87 3.94
CA ILE A 20 3.34 -33.58 3.61
C ILE A 20 2.20 -32.59 3.45
N LYS A 21 2.02 -31.72 4.44
CA LYS A 21 1.06 -30.62 4.38
C LYS A 21 1.64 -29.58 3.41
N VAL A 22 1.13 -29.59 2.18
CA VAL A 22 1.42 -28.51 1.22
C VAL A 22 0.76 -27.25 1.78
N LEU A 23 1.54 -26.42 2.47
CA LEU A 23 1.10 -25.05 2.74
C LEU A 23 0.93 -24.38 1.38
N LYS A 24 -0.29 -23.93 1.08
CA LYS A 24 -0.51 -22.99 -0.01
C LYS A 24 0.38 -21.79 0.30
N ASN A 25 1.45 -21.61 -0.49
CA ASN A 25 2.31 -20.46 -0.35
C ASN A 25 1.49 -19.25 -0.81
N GLU A 26 0.95 -18.53 0.16
CA GLU A 26 0.21 -17.30 -0.11
C GLU A 26 1.13 -16.33 -0.85
N THR A 27 0.67 -15.89 -2.02
CA THR A 27 1.47 -15.06 -2.91
C THR A 27 1.64 -13.68 -2.29
N LEU A 28 2.91 -13.28 -2.12
CA LEU A 28 3.25 -11.91 -1.78
C LEU A 28 2.99 -11.04 -3.01
N VAL A 29 2.05 -10.11 -2.91
CA VAL A 29 1.71 -9.19 -3.99
C VAL A 29 2.38 -7.85 -3.72
N GLU A 30 3.30 -7.44 -4.60
CA GLU A 30 3.86 -6.08 -4.55
C GLU A 30 2.81 -5.07 -5.02
N ILE A 31 2.44 -4.14 -4.13
CA ILE A 31 1.53 -3.02 -4.44
C ILE A 31 2.29 -1.92 -5.17
N GLY A 32 3.46 -1.56 -4.66
CA GLY A 32 4.33 -0.57 -5.27
C GLY A 32 5.64 -0.46 -4.53
N LYS A 33 6.66 0.01 -5.24
CA LYS A 33 8.01 0.18 -4.72
C LYS A 33 8.65 1.42 -5.34
N ASP A 34 9.35 2.18 -4.53
CA ASP A 34 10.23 3.25 -4.98
C ASP A 34 11.57 3.17 -4.25
N ASN A 35 12.65 3.02 -5.02
CA ASN A 35 14.00 2.77 -4.53
C ASN A 35 14.01 1.65 -3.48
N SER A 36 14.34 2.00 -2.24
CA SER A 36 14.48 1.05 -1.15
C SER A 36 13.24 0.93 -0.27
N VAL A 37 12.12 1.59 -0.61
CA VAL A 37 10.85 1.53 0.13
C VAL A 37 9.78 0.86 -0.73
N GLY A 38 9.05 -0.12 -0.18
CA GLY A 38 7.99 -0.81 -0.90
C GLY A 38 6.85 -1.26 0.01
N LEU A 39 5.65 -1.31 -0.56
CA LEU A 39 4.44 -1.81 0.07
C LEU A 39 4.06 -3.15 -0.55
N TYR A 40 3.88 -4.15 0.32
CA TYR A 40 3.55 -5.51 -0.05
C TYR A 40 2.28 -5.97 0.66
N LYS A 41 1.45 -6.72 -0.04
CA LYS A 41 0.23 -7.34 0.47
C LYS A 41 0.41 -8.85 0.57
N LYS A 42 0.04 -9.41 1.71
CA LYS A 42 -0.11 -10.85 1.92
C LYS A 42 -1.42 -11.08 2.66
N GLN A 43 -2.43 -11.60 1.96
CA GLN A 43 -3.82 -11.66 2.45
C GLN A 43 -4.32 -10.27 2.87
N ASP A 44 -4.78 -10.11 4.11
CA ASP A 44 -5.25 -8.84 4.68
C ASP A 44 -4.14 -8.06 5.41
N LYS A 45 -2.92 -8.59 5.40
CA LYS A 45 -1.76 -7.95 6.02
C LYS A 45 -0.96 -7.18 4.98
N PHE A 46 -0.71 -5.91 5.29
CA PHE A 46 0.13 -5.02 4.52
C PHE A 46 1.44 -4.82 5.24
N THR A 47 2.53 -4.80 4.48
CA THR A 47 3.88 -4.67 5.00
C THR A 47 4.62 -3.60 4.23
N ILE A 48 5.11 -2.59 4.94
CA ILE A 48 6.01 -1.59 4.40
C ILE A 48 7.42 -2.06 4.71
N ASN A 49 8.21 -2.29 3.67
CA ASN A 49 9.63 -2.59 3.76
C ASN A 49 10.44 -1.36 3.39
N TYR A 50 11.54 -1.13 4.10
CA TYR A 50 12.46 -0.04 3.78
C TYR A 50 13.91 -0.41 4.14
N GLN A 51 14.88 0.22 3.47
CA GLN A 51 16.29 0.17 3.87
C GLN A 51 16.51 1.15 5.04
N ASP A 52 17.12 0.65 6.11
CA ASP A 52 17.41 1.42 7.30
C ASP A 52 18.64 2.30 7.10
N LEU A 53 18.44 3.62 7.15
CA LEU A 53 19.50 4.62 7.07
C LEU A 53 20.15 4.92 8.43
N ASN A 54 19.60 4.41 9.53
CA ASN A 54 20.13 4.63 10.87
C ASN A 54 21.27 3.66 11.25
N THR A 55 21.58 2.71 10.37
CA THR A 55 22.66 1.73 10.54
C THR A 55 23.74 1.91 9.48
N SER A 56 24.99 1.69 9.86
CA SER A 56 26.13 1.79 8.93
C SER A 56 26.10 0.74 7.81
N ASN A 57 25.34 -0.35 7.99
CA ASN A 57 25.17 -1.36 6.97
C ASN A 57 23.99 -1.02 6.06
N LEU A 58 24.30 -0.50 4.87
CA LEU A 58 23.34 -0.15 3.82
C LEU A 58 22.50 -1.34 3.33
N ASN A 59 22.84 -2.60 3.64
CA ASN A 59 22.03 -3.74 3.26
C ASN A 59 21.01 -4.16 4.34
N THR A 60 20.85 -3.35 5.39
CA THR A 60 19.87 -3.63 6.45
C THR A 60 18.49 -3.17 6.03
N PHE A 61 17.57 -4.11 5.85
CA PHE A 61 16.16 -3.82 5.60
C PHE A 61 15.35 -4.03 6.87
N ARG A 62 14.37 -3.15 7.07
CA ARG A 62 13.36 -3.25 8.11
C ARG A 62 11.99 -3.25 7.51
N SER A 63 11.04 -3.71 8.31
CA SER A 63 9.65 -3.78 7.90
C SER A 63 8.74 -3.62 9.09
N PHE A 64 7.58 -3.03 8.86
CA PHE A 64 6.46 -3.09 9.78
C PHE A 64 5.22 -3.56 9.03
N SER A 65 4.35 -4.28 9.74
CA SER A 65 3.13 -4.82 9.18
C SER A 65 1.91 -4.41 9.99
N PHE A 66 0.80 -4.22 9.30
CA PHE A 66 -0.51 -3.96 9.90
C PHE A 66 -1.61 -4.66 9.08
N LEU A 67 -2.76 -4.87 9.71
CA LEU A 67 -3.94 -5.41 9.06
C LEU A 67 -4.75 -4.29 8.45
N ASN A 68 -5.39 -4.54 7.31
CA ASN A 68 -6.32 -3.62 6.67
C ASN A 68 -7.76 -3.93 7.11
N VAL A 69 -8.12 -3.61 8.34
CA VAL A 69 -9.43 -3.94 8.91
C VAL A 69 -10.50 -2.95 8.44
N ASN A 70 -10.18 -1.65 8.46
CA ASN A 70 -11.13 -0.58 8.14
C ASN A 70 -10.67 0.29 6.97
N GLY A 71 -9.90 -0.28 6.04
CA GLY A 71 -9.23 0.49 4.98
C GLY A 71 -8.07 1.32 5.54
N ASP A 72 -7.40 0.83 6.57
CA ASP A 72 -6.28 1.47 7.26
C ASP A 72 -5.12 1.81 6.31
N VAL A 73 -4.96 1.06 5.20
CA VAL A 73 -3.96 1.38 4.17
C VAL A 73 -4.31 2.68 3.44
N GLU A 74 -5.58 2.89 3.13
CA GLU A 74 -6.08 4.10 2.48
C GLU A 74 -6.00 5.29 3.45
N ASP A 75 -6.35 5.07 4.71
CA ASP A 75 -6.31 6.10 5.75
C ASP A 75 -4.85 6.49 6.08
N LEU A 76 -3.91 5.54 6.10
CA LEU A 76 -2.47 5.81 6.21
C LEU A 76 -1.94 6.61 5.02
N TYR A 77 -2.32 6.23 3.79
CA TYR A 77 -1.96 6.99 2.60
C TYR A 77 -2.46 8.43 2.71
N LYS A 78 -3.73 8.62 3.08
CA LYS A 78 -4.35 9.93 3.22
C LYS A 78 -3.64 10.76 4.28
N LEU A 79 -3.37 10.19 5.45
CA LEU A 79 -2.61 10.83 6.52
C LEU A 79 -1.23 11.31 6.04
N ILE A 80 -0.54 10.49 5.25
CA ILE A 80 0.76 10.86 4.66
C ILE A 80 0.60 12.02 3.68
N THR A 81 -0.40 11.96 2.81
CA THR A 81 -0.59 12.98 1.77
C THR A 81 -1.07 14.31 2.32
N ASP A 82 -1.92 14.29 3.34
CA ASP A 82 -2.44 15.49 3.99
C ASP A 82 -1.29 16.24 4.70
N GLY A 83 -0.33 15.50 5.29
CA GLY A 83 0.87 16.09 5.88
C GLY A 83 1.83 16.76 4.90
N PHE A 84 1.74 16.47 3.59
CA PHE A 84 2.47 17.24 2.57
C PHE A 84 1.82 18.59 2.26
N ILE A 85 0.50 18.72 2.48
CA ILE A 85 -0.27 19.95 2.23
C ILE A 85 -0.17 20.85 3.47
N ASP A 86 -0.48 20.30 4.63
CA ASP A 86 -0.37 20.96 5.92
C ASP A 86 0.68 20.25 6.78
N THR A 87 1.92 20.75 6.73
CA THR A 87 3.04 20.12 7.40
C THR A 87 2.89 20.23 8.92
N PRO A 88 2.77 19.11 9.65
CA PRO A 88 2.59 19.13 11.09
C PRO A 88 3.85 19.68 11.78
N ILE A 89 3.67 20.37 12.91
CA ILE A 89 4.77 20.94 13.70
C ILE A 89 5.64 19.84 14.34
N GLY A 90 5.08 18.64 14.54
CA GLY A 90 5.78 17.50 15.13
C GLY A 90 5.50 16.20 14.39
N ASN A 91 6.10 15.11 14.89
CA ASN A 91 5.93 13.79 14.28
C ASN A 91 4.52 13.25 14.56
N ILE A 92 3.89 12.68 13.53
CA ILE A 92 2.63 11.95 13.70
C ILE A 92 2.99 10.54 14.16
N THR A 93 2.55 10.15 15.35
CA THR A 93 2.83 8.82 15.92
C THR A 93 1.69 7.86 15.63
N LEU A 94 2.03 6.70 15.06
CA LEU A 94 1.15 5.58 14.76
C LEU A 94 1.55 4.41 15.65
N GLU A 95 0.61 3.91 16.46
CA GLU A 95 0.84 2.72 17.26
C GLU A 95 0.35 1.48 16.51
N LEU A 96 1.28 0.56 16.23
CA LEU A 96 0.97 -0.74 15.66
C LEU A 96 1.04 -1.81 16.76
N PRO A 97 0.51 -3.03 16.54
CA PRO A 97 0.55 -4.09 17.54
C PRO A 97 1.96 -4.42 18.05
N ASN A 98 2.96 -4.37 17.18
CA ASN A 98 4.34 -4.76 17.50
C ASN A 98 5.33 -3.59 17.49
N ASP A 99 5.02 -2.49 16.81
CA ASP A 99 5.95 -1.39 16.57
C ASP A 99 5.26 -0.04 16.80
N ILE A 100 6.07 1.02 16.94
CA ILE A 100 5.58 2.40 16.88
C ILE A 100 6.22 3.04 15.65
N ILE A 101 5.41 3.67 14.80
CA ILE A 101 5.86 4.36 13.60
C ILE A 101 5.61 5.85 13.76
N GLU A 102 6.65 6.65 13.63
CA GLU A 102 6.54 8.11 13.54
C GLU A 102 6.68 8.53 12.08
N LEU A 103 5.76 9.38 11.62
CA LEU A 103 5.86 10.10 10.37
C LEU A 103 6.55 11.43 10.64
N HIS A 104 7.79 11.55 10.20
CA HIS A 104 8.58 12.77 10.32
C HIS A 104 8.52 13.55 9.01
N TYR A 105 7.99 14.77 9.06
CA TYR A 105 7.92 15.65 7.90
C TYR A 105 9.01 16.70 7.95
N GLU A 106 9.67 16.91 6.83
CA GLU A 106 10.72 17.90 6.68
C GLU A 106 10.70 18.50 5.27
N LYS A 107 11.12 19.76 5.15
CA LYS A 107 11.29 20.43 3.85
C LYS A 107 12.70 20.22 3.34
N ASN A 108 12.84 19.34 2.35
CA ASN A 108 14.10 19.11 1.66
C ASN A 108 14.12 19.92 0.36
N TYR A 109 15.06 20.87 0.23
CA TYR A 109 15.17 21.78 -0.92
C TYR A 109 13.84 22.48 -1.28
N GLY A 110 13.09 22.91 -0.25
CA GLY A 110 11.79 23.57 -0.42
C GLY A 110 10.62 22.65 -0.76
N GLN A 111 10.85 21.34 -0.92
CA GLN A 111 9.81 20.35 -1.16
C GLN A 111 9.47 19.60 0.14
N PRO A 112 8.18 19.46 0.49
CA PRO A 112 7.78 18.68 1.66
C PRO A 112 8.06 17.20 1.41
N THR A 113 8.71 16.56 2.39
CA THR A 113 9.08 15.15 2.37
C THR A 113 8.71 14.48 3.68
N VAL A 114 8.50 13.17 3.66
CA VAL A 114 8.18 12.35 4.83
C VAL A 114 9.22 11.25 4.99
N GLN A 115 9.57 10.94 6.23
CA GLN A 115 10.40 9.81 6.62
C GLN A 115 9.64 8.94 7.63
N PHE A 116 9.73 7.63 7.46
CA PHE A 116 9.26 6.67 8.46
C PHE A 116 10.35 6.45 9.50
N ILE A 117 10.01 6.66 10.77
CA ILE A 117 10.85 6.34 11.92
C ILE A 117 10.16 5.20 12.67
N GLN A 118 10.75 4.01 12.69
CA GLN A 118 10.22 2.84 13.39
C GLN A 118 10.95 2.64 14.71
N TYR A 119 10.20 2.54 15.81
CA TYR A 119 10.66 1.97 17.07
C TYR A 119 10.26 0.50 17.12
N ILE A 120 11.25 -0.37 17.02
CA ILE A 120 11.06 -1.81 16.81
C ILE A 120 10.66 -2.48 18.13
N ASN A 121 9.68 -3.39 18.10
CA ASN A 121 9.19 -4.11 19.27
C ASN A 121 8.67 -3.18 20.39
N LYS A 122 8.16 -1.99 20.02
CA LYS A 122 7.79 -0.89 20.93
C LYS A 122 8.89 -0.46 21.90
N ASN A 123 10.14 -0.86 21.66
CA ASN A 123 11.27 -0.42 22.44
C ASN A 123 11.90 0.79 21.75
N ARG A 124 12.26 1.81 22.52
CA ARG A 124 12.98 2.99 21.98
C ARG A 124 14.47 2.73 21.78
N LYS A 125 14.92 1.48 21.91
CA LYS A 125 16.33 1.09 21.81
C LYS A 125 16.76 0.91 20.36
N TYR A 126 15.89 0.30 19.55
CA TYR A 126 16.17 0.06 18.14
C TYR A 126 15.28 0.96 17.29
N VAL A 127 15.91 1.95 16.67
CA VAL A 127 15.26 2.92 15.79
C VAL A 127 15.71 2.65 14.37
N GLY A 128 14.76 2.45 13.47
CA GLY A 128 15.01 2.37 12.03
C GLY A 128 14.48 3.61 11.32
N LYS A 129 15.22 4.15 10.36
CA LYS A 129 14.79 5.32 9.57
C LYS A 129 14.76 4.99 8.08
N SER A 130 13.67 5.29 7.39
CA SER A 130 13.60 5.17 5.94
C SER A 130 14.33 6.31 5.24
N GLN A 131 14.49 6.22 3.92
CA GLN A 131 14.75 7.42 3.11
C GLN A 131 13.59 8.42 3.22
N PHE A 132 13.90 9.69 2.94
CA PHE A 132 12.86 10.70 2.71
C PHE A 132 12.11 10.40 1.41
N LEU A 133 10.81 10.60 1.45
CA LEU A 133 9.88 10.36 0.36
C LEU A 133 9.12 11.64 0.05
N ASN A 134 9.07 12.01 -1.23
CA ASN A 134 8.15 13.04 -1.70
C ASN A 134 6.78 12.43 -2.06
N LYS A 135 5.80 13.30 -2.30
CA LYS A 135 4.44 12.86 -2.65
C LYS A 135 4.40 11.89 -3.84
N LYS A 136 5.17 12.12 -4.90
CA LYS A 136 5.17 11.26 -6.09
C LYS A 136 5.68 9.84 -5.77
N GLN A 137 6.67 9.74 -4.89
CA GLN A 137 7.22 8.46 -4.44
C GLN A 137 6.21 7.72 -3.57
N VAL A 138 5.52 8.43 -2.67
CA VAL A 138 4.41 7.87 -1.89
C VAL A 138 3.30 7.37 -2.81
N ASP A 139 2.83 8.17 -3.76
CA ASP A 139 1.81 7.78 -4.74
C ASP A 139 2.20 6.48 -5.48
N LYS A 140 3.48 6.31 -5.82
CA LYS A 140 4.01 5.11 -6.46
C LYS A 140 4.07 3.90 -5.53
N ILE A 141 4.53 4.06 -4.29
CA ILE A 141 4.59 2.99 -3.28
C ILE A 141 3.18 2.45 -2.98
N PHE A 142 2.21 3.34 -2.88
CA PHE A 142 0.80 2.99 -2.65
C PHE A 142 0.07 2.58 -3.95
N GLY A 143 0.75 2.44 -5.08
CA GLY A 143 0.12 1.92 -6.30
C GLY A 143 -1.00 2.81 -6.87
N ARG A 144 -0.90 4.14 -6.66
CA ARG A 144 -1.77 5.12 -7.33
C ARG A 144 -1.43 5.26 -8.81
N THR A 145 -0.16 5.06 -9.16
CA THR A 145 0.34 5.20 -10.53
C THR A 145 0.13 3.95 -11.39
N ASN A 146 -0.06 2.77 -10.78
CA ASN A 146 -0.14 1.49 -11.46
C ASN A 146 -1.51 0.80 -11.31
N GLY A 147 -2.49 1.46 -10.69
CA GLY A 147 -3.84 0.93 -10.46
C GLY A 147 -3.96 -0.13 -9.36
N LYS A 148 -2.86 -0.56 -8.73
CA LYS A 148 -2.88 -1.59 -7.66
C LYS A 148 -3.49 -1.09 -6.35
N SER A 149 -3.73 0.21 -6.22
CA SER A 149 -4.54 0.76 -5.12
C SER A 149 -5.96 0.17 -5.04
N ALA A 150 -6.50 -0.34 -6.15
CA ALA A 150 -7.78 -1.08 -6.15
C ALA A 150 -7.75 -2.37 -5.30
N LEU A 151 -6.57 -2.90 -4.95
CA LEU A 151 -6.42 -4.11 -4.13
C LEU A 151 -6.70 -3.90 -2.63
N TYR A 152 -6.82 -2.65 -2.20
CA TYR A 152 -7.06 -2.27 -0.81
C TYR A 152 -7.97 -1.05 -0.64
N GLY A 153 -8.25 -0.31 -1.71
CA GLY A 153 -9.19 0.82 -1.67
C GLY A 153 -10.55 0.36 -1.17
N LYS A 154 -11.17 1.17 -0.30
CA LYS A 154 -12.56 0.97 0.14
C LYS A 154 -13.42 0.89 -1.13
N PRO A 155 -14.35 -0.08 -1.26
CA PRO A 155 -15.27 -0.11 -2.40
C PRO A 155 -15.95 1.26 -2.44
N ALA A 156 -15.75 1.97 -3.54
CA ALA A 156 -16.30 3.30 -3.68
C ALA A 156 -17.82 3.22 -3.49
N THR A 157 -18.34 3.87 -2.44
CA THR A 157 -19.61 4.57 -2.60
C THR A 157 -19.38 5.53 -3.76
N MET A 158 -19.83 5.13 -4.94
CA MET A 158 -19.80 5.92 -6.15
C MET A 158 -20.65 7.18 -5.93
N ASN A 159 -20.04 8.24 -5.39
CA ASN A 159 -20.61 9.56 -5.55
C ASN A 159 -20.34 9.98 -6.99
N ASN A 160 -21.38 9.76 -7.79
CA ASN A 160 -21.52 10.09 -9.18
C ASN A 160 -21.25 11.59 -9.42
N MET A 161 -20.00 11.96 -9.71
CA MET A 161 -19.73 13.25 -10.36
C MET A 161 -20.08 13.11 -11.84
N ASN A 162 -21.38 13.29 -12.13
CA ASN A 162 -21.86 13.62 -13.46
C ASN A 162 -21.12 14.86 -13.95
N THR A 163 -20.14 14.66 -14.84
CA THR A 163 -19.64 15.72 -15.71
C THR A 163 -20.75 16.09 -16.69
N VAL A 164 -21.63 17.01 -16.27
CA VAL A 164 -22.55 17.71 -17.16
C VAL A 164 -21.71 18.63 -18.04
N LYS A 165 -21.50 18.19 -19.28
CA LYS A 165 -20.97 18.96 -20.39
C LYS A 165 -22.02 20.03 -20.75
N PRO A 166 -21.75 21.34 -20.73
CA PRO A 166 -22.69 22.31 -21.26
C PRO A 166 -22.68 22.22 -22.78
N ALA A 167 -23.78 21.71 -23.35
CA ALA A 167 -24.08 21.88 -24.77
C ALA A 167 -24.60 23.30 -24.97
N THR A 168 -23.77 24.19 -25.49
CA THR A 168 -24.22 25.49 -26.00
C THR A 168 -24.81 25.27 -27.37
N ALA A 169 -26.15 25.24 -27.44
CA ALA A 169 -26.91 25.33 -28.67
C ALA A 169 -26.90 26.80 -29.15
N SER A 170 -26.46 27.03 -30.38
CA SER A 170 -26.76 28.26 -31.13
C SER A 170 -27.44 27.89 -32.43
N THR A 171 -28.74 28.12 -32.46
CA THR A 171 -29.65 28.04 -33.59
C THR A 171 -29.50 29.26 -34.50
N SER A 172 -29.29 29.04 -35.81
CA SER A 172 -29.84 29.91 -36.86
C SER A 172 -29.84 29.19 -38.21
N ALA A 173 -30.97 29.31 -38.90
CA ALA A 173 -31.47 28.52 -40.02
C ALA A 173 -30.90 28.94 -41.42
N PRO A 174 -31.31 28.28 -42.53
CA PRO A 174 -30.54 28.15 -43.76
C PRO A 174 -30.78 29.26 -44.79
N SER A 175 -29.84 29.46 -45.72
CA SER A 175 -30.06 30.21 -46.96
C SER A 175 -29.39 29.53 -48.15
N ASN A 176 -30.16 29.45 -49.22
CA ASN A 176 -29.95 28.76 -50.48
C ASN A 176 -29.71 29.82 -51.57
N SER A 177 -28.57 29.79 -52.29
CA SER A 177 -28.40 30.59 -53.52
C SER A 177 -27.42 29.96 -54.53
N LYS A 178 -27.99 29.16 -55.42
CA LYS A 178 -27.82 29.13 -56.88
C LYS A 178 -26.73 30.03 -57.56
N THR A 179 -25.85 29.35 -58.31
CA THR A 179 -25.41 29.55 -59.73
C THR A 179 -24.55 30.75 -60.21
N LYS A 180 -23.53 30.40 -61.04
CA LYS A 180 -22.95 31.09 -62.23
C LYS A 180 -22.20 32.42 -61.94
N LYS A 181 -21.04 32.78 -62.51
CA LYS A 181 -20.51 32.65 -63.89
C LYS A 181 -19.04 33.14 -63.95
N SER A 182 -18.42 32.92 -65.11
CA SER A 182 -17.02 33.14 -65.55
C SER A 182 -16.46 34.58 -65.60
N ARG A 183 -15.11 34.61 -65.67
CA ARG A 183 -14.23 35.45 -66.53
C ARG A 183 -13.92 36.89 -66.07
N LYS A 184 -12.65 37.12 -65.74
CA LYS A 184 -11.78 38.00 -66.53
C LYS A 184 -10.33 37.56 -66.38
#